data_AF-A0A7X6FTL2-F1
#
_entry.id   AF-A0A7X6FTL2-F1
#
_cell.length_a   1.000
_cell.length_b   1.000
_cell.length_c   1.000
_cell.angle_alpha   90.00
_cell.angle_beta   90.00
_cell.angle_gamma   90.00
#
_symmetry.space_group_name_H-M   'P 1'
#
loop_
_entity.id
_entity.type
_entity.pdbx_description
1 polymer ?
#
loop_
_entity_poly.entity_id
_entity_poly.type
_entity_poly.pdbx_seq_one_letter_code
_entity_poly.pdbx_strand_id
1 'polypeptide(L)'
;MQFASDGYRLAGGVLTLQSQNATTPEIRVGDSSAASANWAATIDNVIVGVDGIAKTGAGTLVLNANNVYSGGTRISAGALSVSSDSNMGDANGGLTLDGGTLRITGTGFSQTARSVTMTGNGGGFDIADAAARFTLSQALSGSGALVKSGDGTLVLSGANSYSGGTLVSGGTLRGDAASLQGNITNNARLVFDQQSDGTFAGDLPALAHWSNQAAAR
;
A
#
# COMPACT_ATOMS: atom_id res chain seq x y z
N MET A 1 7.95 4.99 19.33
CA MET A 1 7.71 6.46 19.30
C MET A 1 6.23 6.70 19.04
N GLN A 2 5.60 7.67 19.72
CA GLN A 2 4.18 7.98 19.53
C GLN A 2 3.96 9.49 19.32
N PHE A 3 3.14 9.82 18.33
CA PHE A 3 2.61 11.15 18.07
C PHE A 3 1.15 11.19 18.53
N ALA A 4 0.86 11.94 19.60
CA ALA A 4 -0.42 11.94 20.32
C ALA A 4 -1.32 13.15 20.00
N SER A 5 -1.02 13.89 18.93
CA SER A 5 -1.82 14.97 18.36
C SER A 5 -1.47 15.12 16.88
N ASP A 6 -2.22 15.95 16.16
CA ASP A 6 -1.95 16.28 14.77
C ASP A 6 -0.75 17.25 14.61
N GLY A 7 -0.17 17.27 13.41
CA GLY A 7 0.74 18.32 12.94
C GLY A 7 2.21 18.17 13.34
N TYR A 8 2.62 17.03 13.93
CA TYR A 8 4.02 16.84 14.30
C TYR A 8 4.94 16.80 13.07
N ARG A 9 6.08 17.48 13.18
CA ARG A 9 7.18 17.40 12.21
C ARG A 9 8.49 17.20 12.95
N LEU A 10 9.15 16.07 12.70
CA LEU A 10 10.47 15.76 13.22
C LEU A 10 11.49 16.01 12.10
N ALA A 11 12.49 16.83 12.37
CA ALA A 11 13.53 17.19 11.42
C ALA A 11 14.89 17.30 12.12
N GLY A 12 15.97 17.36 11.34
CA GLY A 12 17.34 17.47 11.84
C GLY A 12 18.19 16.26 11.49
N GLY A 13 19.03 15.81 12.42
CA GLY A 13 20.00 14.73 12.20
C GLY A 13 19.39 13.34 12.01
N VAL A 14 20.24 12.31 12.04
CA VAL A 14 19.82 10.91 11.92
C VAL A 14 18.94 10.49 13.10
N LEU A 15 17.85 9.77 12.81
CA LEU A 15 17.01 9.09 13.80
C LEU A 15 17.35 7.61 13.81
N THR A 16 18.11 7.17 14.82
CA THR A 16 18.44 5.75 15.01
C THR A 16 17.30 5.05 15.74
N LEU A 17 16.72 4.04 15.11
CA LEU A 17 15.75 3.14 15.72
C LEU A 17 16.45 1.85 16.15
N GLN A 18 16.19 1.43 17.38
CA GLN A 18 16.69 0.20 17.96
C GLN A 18 15.50 -0.61 18.44
N SER A 19 15.48 -1.91 18.16
CA SER A 19 14.48 -2.78 18.74
C SER A 19 14.60 -2.81 20.26
N GLN A 20 13.46 -2.96 20.93
CA GLN A 20 13.42 -3.43 22.30
C GLN A 20 12.89 -4.87 22.26
N ASN A 21 13.62 -5.81 22.88
CA ASN A 21 13.22 -7.22 22.93
C ASN A 21 12.96 -7.87 21.56
N ALA A 22 13.78 -7.55 20.56
CA ALA A 22 13.67 -8.06 19.18
C ALA A 22 12.32 -7.77 18.49
N THR A 23 11.59 -6.76 18.95
CA THR A 23 10.40 -6.26 18.27
C THR A 23 10.75 -5.13 17.32
N THR A 24 10.17 -5.15 16.13
CA THR A 24 10.33 -4.05 15.15
C THR A 24 9.94 -2.72 15.79
N PRO A 25 10.79 -1.68 15.70
CA PRO A 25 10.49 -0.36 16.26
C PRO A 25 9.14 0.20 15.81
N GLU A 26 8.30 0.58 16.78
CA GLU A 26 6.99 1.15 16.50
C GLU A 26 7.07 2.68 16.31
N ILE A 27 6.40 3.17 15.25
CA ILE A 27 6.06 4.58 15.07
C ILE A 27 4.53 4.70 14.99
N ARG A 28 3.92 5.21 16.05
CA ARG A 28 2.47 5.35 16.20
C ARG A 28 2.04 6.78 15.90
N VAL A 29 1.06 6.97 15.01
CA VAL A 29 0.41 8.26 14.78
C VAL A 29 -1.05 8.16 15.22
N GLY A 30 -1.40 8.87 16.28
CA GLY A 30 -2.72 8.81 16.86
C GLY A 30 -2.97 7.54 17.66
N ASP A 31 -4.25 7.20 17.76
CA ASP A 31 -4.76 5.98 18.39
C ASP A 31 -5.65 5.20 17.42
N SER A 32 -6.38 4.19 17.88
CA SER A 32 -7.28 3.42 17.00
C SER A 32 -8.67 4.07 16.86
N SER A 33 -8.84 5.32 17.31
CA SER A 33 -10.12 6.03 17.23
C SER A 33 -10.29 6.76 15.91
N ALA A 34 -11.55 7.02 15.53
CA ALA A 34 -11.87 7.84 14.37
C ALA A 34 -11.36 9.29 14.51
N ALA A 35 -11.20 9.80 15.74
CA ALA A 35 -10.76 11.16 15.98
C ALA A 35 -9.31 11.41 15.54
N SER A 36 -8.47 10.36 15.60
CA SER A 36 -7.06 10.45 15.21
C SER A 36 -6.78 10.01 13.77
N ALA A 37 -7.80 9.57 13.03
CA ALA A 37 -7.66 9.12 11.64
C ALA A 37 -7.13 10.21 10.70
N ASN A 38 -7.47 11.47 10.97
CA ASN A 38 -7.01 12.62 10.19
C ASN A 38 -5.67 13.21 10.67
N TRP A 39 -5.08 12.68 11.75
CA TRP A 39 -3.81 13.19 12.23
C TRP A 39 -2.67 12.80 11.30
N ALA A 40 -1.69 13.69 11.18
CA ALA A 40 -0.46 13.46 10.46
C ALA A 40 0.77 13.74 11.34
N ALA A 41 1.78 12.90 11.19
CA ALA A 41 3.13 13.17 11.66
C ALA A 41 4.11 13.03 10.50
N THR A 42 5.03 13.98 10.36
CA THR A 42 6.06 13.99 9.33
C THR A 42 7.43 13.74 9.95
N ILE A 43 8.21 12.84 9.36
CA ILE A 43 9.62 12.65 9.71
C ILE A 43 10.46 12.98 8.47
N ASP A 44 11.25 14.04 8.60
CA ASP A 44 12.25 14.47 7.61
C ASP A 44 13.67 14.01 7.99
N ASN A 45 13.85 13.43 9.19
CA ASN A 45 15.10 12.79 9.58
C ASN A 45 15.37 11.56 8.71
N VAL A 46 16.65 11.29 8.41
CA VAL A 46 17.06 9.97 7.90
C VAL A 46 16.94 8.95 9.02
N ILE A 47 16.10 7.94 8.82
CA ILE A 47 15.92 6.83 9.75
C ILE A 47 16.95 5.74 9.45
N VAL A 48 17.65 5.27 10.49
CA VAL A 48 18.60 4.16 10.42
C VAL A 48 18.27 3.09 11.47
N GLY A 49 18.77 1.88 11.28
CA GLY A 49 18.54 0.75 12.19
C GLY A 49 18.45 -0.57 11.42
N VAL A 50 18.46 -1.70 12.13
CA VAL A 50 18.46 -3.02 11.46
C VAL A 50 17.11 -3.70 11.44
N ASP A 51 16.21 -3.35 12.37
CA ASP A 51 14.97 -4.10 12.62
C ASP A 51 13.74 -3.57 11.86
N GLY A 52 13.91 -2.50 11.08
CA GLY A 52 12.85 -1.90 10.26
C GLY A 52 11.93 -0.95 11.03
N ILE A 53 10.69 -0.80 10.55
CA ILE A 53 9.66 0.03 11.20
C ILE A 53 8.28 -0.65 11.19
N ALA A 54 7.51 -0.40 12.25
CA ALA A 54 6.10 -0.75 12.34
C ALA A 54 5.26 0.52 12.51
N LYS A 55 4.48 0.86 11.48
CA LYS A 55 3.52 1.98 11.52
C LYS A 55 2.19 1.50 12.12
N THR A 56 1.80 2.13 13.23
CA THR A 56 0.53 1.87 13.94
C THR A 56 -0.25 3.18 14.19
N GLY A 57 -1.44 3.06 14.78
CA GLY A 57 -2.38 4.17 14.97
C GLY A 57 -3.11 4.56 13.68
N ALA A 58 -4.30 5.14 13.80
CA ALA A 58 -5.20 5.44 12.69
C ALA A 58 -4.70 6.56 11.78
N GLY A 59 -3.81 7.42 12.27
CA GLY A 59 -3.30 8.56 11.51
C GLY A 59 -2.30 8.20 10.41
N THR A 60 -1.81 9.24 9.73
CA THR A 60 -0.81 9.15 8.66
C THR A 60 0.60 9.43 9.19
N LEU A 61 1.56 8.55 8.91
CA LEU A 61 2.99 8.86 9.00
C LEU A 61 3.51 9.24 7.61
N VAL A 62 4.16 10.40 7.49
CA VAL A 62 4.81 10.86 6.26
C VAL A 62 6.31 10.71 6.41
N LEU A 63 6.95 9.96 5.51
CA LEU A 63 8.41 9.81 5.46
C LEU A 63 8.95 10.52 4.20
N ASN A 64 9.70 11.60 4.40
CA ASN A 64 10.24 12.39 3.29
C ASN A 64 11.70 12.05 2.96
N ALA A 65 12.46 11.57 3.95
CA ALA A 65 13.88 11.29 3.79
C ALA A 65 14.14 9.97 3.05
N ASN A 66 15.34 9.85 2.46
CA ASN A 66 15.89 8.57 2.03
C ASN A 66 16.36 7.80 3.27
N ASN A 67 15.57 6.83 3.70
CA ASN A 67 15.84 6.05 4.90
C ASN A 67 16.80 4.89 4.58
N VAL A 68 17.57 4.46 5.59
CA VAL A 68 18.66 3.48 5.45
C VAL A 68 18.52 2.34 6.46
N TYR A 69 17.35 2.17 7.07
CA TYR A 69 17.10 0.99 7.90
C TYR A 69 17.03 -0.26 7.02
N SER A 70 17.63 -1.37 7.47
CA SER A 70 17.73 -2.60 6.66
C SER A 70 16.58 -3.59 6.85
N GLY A 71 15.81 -3.46 7.93
CA GLY A 71 14.65 -4.30 8.19
C GLY A 71 13.43 -3.90 7.35
N GLY A 72 12.38 -4.72 7.41
CA GLY A 72 11.15 -4.48 6.65
C GLY A 72 10.32 -3.30 7.15
N THR A 73 9.36 -2.89 6.33
CA THR A 73 8.35 -1.88 6.67
C THR A 73 7.02 -2.59 6.88
N ARG A 74 6.46 -2.53 8.10
CA ARG A 74 5.12 -3.03 8.42
C ARG A 74 4.15 -1.87 8.60
N ILE A 75 2.98 -1.94 7.98
CA ILE A 75 1.89 -0.98 8.16
C ILE A 75 0.69 -1.71 8.77
N SER A 76 0.54 -1.59 10.09
CA SER A 76 -0.51 -2.30 10.84
C SER A 76 -1.80 -1.49 11.00
N ALA A 77 -1.75 -0.16 10.84
CA ALA A 77 -2.92 0.70 10.90
C ALA A 77 -2.67 2.08 10.27
N GLY A 78 -3.75 2.77 9.91
CA GLY A 78 -3.71 4.09 9.30
C GLY A 78 -2.97 4.05 7.97
N ALA A 79 -2.15 5.08 7.71
CA ALA A 79 -1.38 5.15 6.47
C ALA A 79 0.10 5.47 6.69
N LEU A 80 0.93 4.90 5.81
CA LEU A 80 2.30 5.35 5.58
C LEU A 80 2.34 6.08 4.23
N SER A 81 2.68 7.36 4.23
CA SER A 81 2.77 8.20 3.02
C SER A 81 4.21 8.35 2.57
N VAL A 82 4.48 7.98 1.32
CA VAL A 82 5.81 8.01 0.70
C VAL A 82 5.74 8.54 -0.73
N SER A 83 6.85 9.09 -1.21
CA SER A 83 7.00 9.61 -2.58
C SER A 83 8.14 8.93 -3.36
N SER A 84 8.82 7.94 -2.76
CA SER A 84 9.89 7.14 -3.34
C SER A 84 10.08 5.83 -2.57
N ASP A 85 10.66 4.80 -3.21
CA ASP A 85 10.93 3.52 -2.54
C ASP A 85 11.93 3.67 -1.38
N SER A 86 12.91 4.56 -1.53
CA SER A 86 13.94 4.84 -0.51
C SER A 86 13.35 5.48 0.75
N ASN A 87 12.13 6.01 0.71
CA ASN A 87 11.44 6.42 1.94
C ASN A 87 11.11 5.22 2.85
N MET A 88 11.13 3.99 2.33
CA MET A 88 10.86 2.76 3.09
C MET A 88 12.12 1.97 3.51
N GLY A 89 13.30 2.57 3.46
CA GLY A 89 14.56 1.93 3.89
C GLY A 89 15.27 1.17 2.78
N ASP A 90 16.06 0.15 3.13
CA ASP A 90 16.71 -0.76 2.18
C ASP A 90 15.67 -1.55 1.38
N ALA A 91 15.80 -1.62 0.06
CA ALA A 91 14.86 -2.30 -0.85
C ALA A 91 14.76 -3.82 -0.63
N ASN A 92 15.74 -4.43 0.06
CA ASN A 92 15.67 -5.83 0.48
C ASN A 92 14.74 -6.04 1.69
N GLY A 93 14.41 -4.97 2.43
CA GLY A 93 13.40 -4.99 3.47
C GLY A 93 12.00 -5.11 2.86
N GLY A 94 11.30 -6.22 3.14
CA GLY A 94 9.95 -6.44 2.64
C GLY A 94 8.92 -5.41 3.15
N LEU A 95 7.82 -5.27 2.42
CA LEU A 95 6.64 -4.52 2.82
C LEU A 95 5.57 -5.48 3.33
N THR A 96 5.09 -5.28 4.56
CA THR A 96 3.99 -6.05 5.13
C THR A 96 2.79 -5.14 5.40
N LEU A 97 1.67 -5.43 4.75
CA LEU A 97 0.40 -4.77 4.98
C LEU A 97 -0.42 -5.62 5.96
N ASP A 98 -0.75 -5.03 7.10
CA ASP A 98 -1.43 -5.68 8.23
C ASP A 98 -2.60 -4.86 8.75
N GLY A 99 -3.46 -4.42 7.84
CA GLY A 99 -4.61 -3.55 8.11
C GLY A 99 -4.36 -2.07 7.80
N GLY A 100 -3.11 -1.69 7.54
CA GLY A 100 -2.74 -0.35 7.11
C GLY A 100 -2.67 -0.15 5.59
N THR A 101 -2.50 1.10 5.18
CA THR A 101 -2.40 1.51 3.77
C THR A 101 -1.04 2.12 3.46
N LEU A 102 -0.41 1.69 2.37
CA LEU A 102 0.69 2.45 1.76
C LEU A 102 0.09 3.50 0.83
N ARG A 103 0.33 4.78 1.14
CA ARG A 103 -0.05 5.90 0.29
C ARG A 103 1.15 6.37 -0.52
N ILE A 104 0.98 6.37 -1.83
CA ILE A 104 1.96 6.83 -2.81
C ILE A 104 1.53 8.21 -3.29
N THR A 105 2.41 9.19 -3.11
CA THR A 105 2.17 10.58 -3.51
C THR A 105 3.06 11.00 -4.68
N GLY A 106 2.57 11.94 -5.48
CA GLY A 106 3.22 12.36 -6.72
C GLY A 106 3.27 11.26 -7.77
N THR A 107 4.00 11.52 -8.85
CA THR A 107 4.03 10.66 -10.05
C THR A 107 5.37 9.94 -10.28
N GLY A 108 6.41 10.28 -9.49
CA GLY A 108 7.77 9.75 -9.68
C GLY A 108 8.02 8.35 -9.11
N PHE A 109 7.25 7.93 -8.09
CA PHE A 109 7.34 6.60 -7.52
C PHE A 109 6.34 5.67 -8.19
N SER A 110 6.81 4.88 -9.17
CA SER A 110 5.96 4.09 -10.06
C SER A 110 6.06 2.58 -9.88
N GLN A 111 6.98 2.08 -9.06
CA GLN A 111 7.18 0.64 -8.79
C GLN A 111 8.06 0.41 -7.57
N THR A 112 8.00 -0.78 -6.98
CA THR A 112 8.95 -1.25 -5.95
C THR A 112 9.39 -2.67 -6.23
N ALA A 113 10.65 -3.00 -5.92
CA ALA A 113 11.18 -4.37 -5.99
C ALA A 113 10.97 -5.17 -4.69
N ARG A 114 10.45 -4.52 -3.63
CA ARG A 114 10.22 -5.18 -2.33
C ARG A 114 9.21 -6.30 -2.48
N SER A 115 9.44 -7.39 -1.76
CA SER A 115 8.38 -8.36 -1.51
C SER A 115 7.21 -7.68 -0.80
N VAL A 116 5.99 -8.03 -1.16
CA VAL A 116 4.78 -7.50 -0.54
C VAL A 116 3.93 -8.63 0.00
N THR A 117 3.64 -8.57 1.30
CA THR A 117 2.83 -9.58 2.00
C THR A 117 1.59 -8.94 2.61
N MET A 118 0.43 -9.54 2.35
CA MET A 118 -0.87 -9.20 2.90
C MET A 118 -1.20 -10.16 4.07
N THR A 119 -1.12 -9.70 5.31
CA THR A 119 -1.49 -10.55 6.46
C THR A 119 -3.01 -10.76 6.49
N GLY A 120 -3.53 -11.60 7.41
CA GLY A 120 -4.98 -11.80 7.55
C GLY A 120 -5.80 -10.53 7.84
N ASN A 121 -5.17 -9.45 8.30
CA ASN A 121 -5.82 -8.15 8.49
C ASN A 121 -5.99 -7.35 7.17
N GLY A 122 -5.40 -7.82 6.06
CA GLY A 122 -5.43 -7.16 4.76
C GLY A 122 -4.58 -5.90 4.71
N GLY A 123 -4.94 -4.98 3.84
CA GLY A 123 -4.35 -3.66 3.75
C GLY A 123 -4.55 -3.05 2.38
N GLY A 124 -3.93 -1.90 2.13
CA GLY A 124 -4.22 -1.15 0.93
C GLY A 124 -3.05 -0.43 0.27
N PHE A 125 -3.31 -0.06 -0.98
CA PHE A 125 -2.52 0.87 -1.76
C PHE A 125 -3.42 2.05 -2.15
N ASP A 126 -3.01 3.24 -1.69
CA ASP A 126 -3.62 4.51 -2.02
C ASP A 126 -2.72 5.23 -3.03
N ILE A 127 -3.12 5.24 -4.30
CA ILE A 127 -2.39 5.94 -5.37
C ILE A 127 -3.02 7.33 -5.46
N ALA A 128 -2.48 8.27 -4.70
CA ALA A 128 -3.19 9.51 -4.38
C ALA A 128 -3.40 10.41 -5.60
N ASP A 129 -2.40 10.50 -6.48
CA ASP A 129 -2.44 11.37 -7.67
C ASP A 129 -3.10 10.65 -8.85
N ALA A 130 -4.10 11.28 -9.46
CA ALA A 130 -4.84 10.74 -10.61
C ALA A 130 -3.94 10.43 -11.83
N ALA A 131 -2.84 11.16 -12.00
CA ALA A 131 -1.86 10.92 -13.07
C ALA A 131 -0.81 9.85 -12.70
N ALA A 132 -0.75 9.44 -11.42
CA ALA A 132 0.20 8.44 -10.99
C ALA A 132 -0.23 7.02 -11.39
N ARG A 133 0.78 6.23 -11.73
CA ARG A 133 0.67 4.80 -12.00
C ARG A 133 1.71 4.08 -11.15
N PHE A 134 1.26 3.16 -10.32
CA PHE A 134 2.12 2.30 -9.52
C PHE A 134 1.99 0.85 -9.95
N THR A 135 3.11 0.19 -10.25
CA THR A 135 3.16 -1.17 -10.76
C THR A 135 3.81 -2.11 -9.74
N LEU A 136 3.08 -3.18 -9.43
CA LEU A 136 3.58 -4.32 -8.68
C LEU A 136 3.81 -5.47 -9.68
N SER A 137 5.08 -5.75 -9.96
CA SER A 137 5.52 -6.82 -10.87
C SER A 137 5.81 -8.13 -10.14
N GLN A 138 6.07 -8.03 -8.85
CA GLN A 138 6.18 -9.13 -7.91
C GLN A 138 4.80 -9.65 -7.51
N ALA A 139 4.75 -10.91 -7.09
CA ALA A 139 3.55 -11.51 -6.53
C ALA A 139 3.25 -10.93 -5.14
N LEU A 140 2.03 -10.44 -4.96
CA LEU A 140 1.39 -10.25 -3.66
C LEU A 140 1.00 -11.62 -3.10
N SER A 141 1.33 -11.89 -1.84
CA SER A 141 1.03 -13.15 -1.16
C SER A 141 0.36 -12.94 0.19
N GLY A 142 -0.27 -13.98 0.74
CA GLY A 142 -0.84 -14.00 2.09
C GLY A 142 -2.36 -14.18 2.13
N SER A 143 -2.98 -14.08 3.31
CA SER A 143 -4.42 -14.33 3.46
C SER A 143 -5.29 -13.07 3.45
N GLY A 144 -4.66 -11.90 3.39
CA GLY A 144 -5.35 -10.61 3.48
C GLY A 144 -6.08 -10.19 2.22
N ALA A 145 -7.09 -9.34 2.41
CA ALA A 145 -7.72 -8.61 1.32
C ALA A 145 -6.85 -7.43 0.87
N LEU A 146 -6.87 -7.13 -0.43
CA LEU A 146 -6.27 -5.94 -1.03
C LEU A 146 -7.32 -4.85 -1.17
N VAL A 147 -7.01 -3.64 -0.70
CA VAL A 147 -7.80 -2.43 -0.96
C VAL A 147 -7.04 -1.51 -1.91
N LYS A 148 -7.61 -1.20 -3.06
CA LYS A 148 -7.14 -0.14 -3.96
C LYS A 148 -7.98 1.12 -3.76
N SER A 149 -7.34 2.18 -3.27
CA SER A 149 -7.91 3.53 -3.11
C SER A 149 -7.05 4.59 -3.81
N GLY A 150 -7.44 5.87 -3.69
CA GLY A 150 -6.81 6.99 -4.38
C GLY A 150 -7.18 7.05 -5.86
N ASP A 151 -7.01 8.22 -6.47
CA ASP A 151 -7.51 8.52 -7.81
C ASP A 151 -6.68 7.87 -8.93
N GLY A 152 -5.42 7.54 -8.65
CA GLY A 152 -4.48 6.99 -9.62
C GLY A 152 -4.68 5.51 -9.96
N THR A 153 -3.72 4.97 -10.70
CA THR A 153 -3.76 3.58 -11.18
C THR A 153 -2.82 2.67 -10.40
N LEU A 154 -3.35 1.58 -9.85
CA LEU A 154 -2.55 0.44 -9.39
C LEU A 154 -2.56 -0.65 -10.46
N VAL A 155 -1.38 -1.16 -10.78
CA VAL A 155 -1.16 -2.19 -11.79
C VAL A 155 -0.62 -3.42 -11.12
N LEU A 156 -1.33 -4.52 -11.26
CA LEU A 156 -0.87 -5.84 -10.84
C LEU A 156 -0.42 -6.59 -12.09
N SER A 157 0.85 -6.97 -12.13
CA SER A 157 1.44 -7.76 -13.23
C SER A 157 2.14 -9.03 -12.77
N GLY A 158 2.42 -9.16 -11.46
CA GLY A 158 2.85 -10.42 -10.87
C GLY A 158 1.69 -11.41 -10.71
N ALA A 159 2.02 -12.71 -10.72
CA ALA A 159 1.07 -13.79 -10.43
C ALA A 159 0.74 -13.82 -8.93
N ASN A 160 -0.37 -13.19 -8.56
CA ASN A 160 -0.71 -12.96 -7.16
C ASN A 160 -1.32 -14.21 -6.51
N SER A 161 -1.03 -14.42 -5.23
CA SER A 161 -1.49 -15.57 -4.42
C SER A 161 -2.18 -15.16 -3.13
N TYR A 162 -2.49 -13.87 -2.95
CA TYR A 162 -3.30 -13.44 -1.81
C TYR A 162 -4.74 -13.96 -1.92
N SER A 163 -5.33 -14.39 -0.81
CA SER A 163 -6.63 -15.09 -0.84
C SER A 163 -7.80 -14.32 -0.24
N GLY A 164 -7.58 -13.16 0.39
CA GLY A 164 -8.65 -12.39 1.04
C GLY A 164 -9.57 -11.60 0.08
N GLY A 165 -9.34 -11.68 -1.23
CA GLY A 165 -10.09 -10.92 -2.25
C GLY A 165 -9.59 -9.48 -2.41
N THR A 166 -10.30 -8.72 -3.24
CA THR A 166 -9.92 -7.36 -3.62
C THR A 166 -11.11 -6.40 -3.54
N LEU A 167 -10.89 -5.22 -2.98
CA LEU A 167 -11.81 -4.09 -3.03
C LEU A 167 -11.18 -2.96 -3.84
N VAL A 168 -11.85 -2.55 -4.93
CA VAL A 168 -11.49 -1.34 -5.67
C VAL A 168 -12.42 -0.22 -5.21
N SER A 169 -11.95 0.61 -4.28
CA SER A 169 -12.73 1.71 -3.71
C SER A 169 -12.53 3.04 -4.45
N GLY A 170 -11.41 3.21 -5.18
CA GLY A 170 -11.11 4.43 -5.93
C GLY A 170 -10.09 4.23 -7.04
N GLY A 171 -10.10 5.15 -8.02
CA GLY A 171 -9.19 5.17 -9.15
C GLY A 171 -9.32 3.95 -10.07
N THR A 172 -8.18 3.47 -10.59
CA THR A 172 -8.13 2.28 -11.47
C THR A 172 -7.31 1.16 -10.85
N LEU A 173 -7.88 -0.05 -10.81
CA LEU A 173 -7.12 -1.30 -10.72
C LEU A 173 -6.94 -1.90 -12.13
N ARG A 174 -5.71 -2.22 -12.52
CA ARG A 174 -5.38 -2.81 -13.82
C ARG A 174 -4.55 -4.08 -13.66
N GLY A 175 -4.84 -5.11 -14.43
CA GLY A 175 -4.08 -6.36 -14.49
C GLY A 175 -4.65 -7.28 -15.57
N ASP A 176 -4.29 -8.54 -15.59
CA ASP A 176 -4.84 -9.56 -16.49
C ASP A 176 -5.49 -10.70 -15.67
N ALA A 177 -5.98 -11.75 -16.35
CA ALA A 177 -6.61 -12.88 -15.65
C ALA A 177 -5.62 -13.74 -14.84
N ALA A 178 -4.31 -13.58 -15.03
CA ALA A 178 -3.27 -14.29 -14.28
C ALA A 178 -2.74 -13.45 -13.09
N SER A 179 -2.81 -12.12 -13.17
CA SER A 179 -2.39 -11.22 -12.10
C SER A 179 -3.53 -10.83 -11.16
N LEU A 180 -4.74 -10.63 -11.66
CA LEU A 180 -5.91 -10.39 -10.82
C LEU A 180 -6.40 -11.73 -10.24
N GLN A 181 -6.72 -11.77 -8.94
CA GLN A 181 -7.10 -13.02 -8.25
C GLN A 181 -8.16 -12.78 -7.16
N GLY A 182 -8.96 -13.83 -6.89
CA GLY A 182 -9.99 -13.83 -5.86
C GLY A 182 -11.21 -12.98 -6.22
N ASN A 183 -12.19 -12.89 -5.32
CA ASN A 183 -13.38 -12.07 -5.57
C ASN A 183 -13.00 -10.59 -5.59
N ILE A 184 -13.53 -9.83 -6.56
CA ILE A 184 -13.26 -8.39 -6.70
C ILE A 184 -14.56 -7.61 -6.55
N THR A 185 -14.70 -6.91 -5.44
CA THR A 185 -15.72 -5.87 -5.29
C THR A 185 -15.24 -4.61 -5.97
N ASN A 186 -15.82 -4.25 -7.11
CA ASN A 186 -15.42 -3.08 -7.88
C ASN A 186 -16.43 -1.91 -7.72
N ASN A 187 -16.03 -0.89 -6.95
CA ASN A 187 -16.78 0.35 -6.76
C ASN A 187 -16.20 1.52 -7.57
N ALA A 188 -15.16 1.26 -8.38
CA ALA A 188 -14.53 2.26 -9.25
C ALA A 188 -14.23 1.64 -10.63
N ARG A 189 -12.98 1.72 -11.10
CA ARG A 189 -12.59 1.20 -12.42
C ARG A 189 -11.70 -0.03 -12.29
N LEU A 190 -12.14 -1.12 -12.91
CA LEU A 190 -11.37 -2.35 -13.10
C LEU A 190 -11.02 -2.51 -14.59
N VAL A 191 -9.76 -2.78 -14.90
CA VAL A 191 -9.28 -2.98 -16.28
C VAL A 191 -8.56 -4.31 -16.39
N PHE A 192 -9.09 -5.18 -17.25
CA PHE A 192 -8.38 -6.35 -17.75
C PHE A 192 -7.56 -5.96 -18.99
N ASP A 193 -6.25 -6.03 -18.88
CA ASP A 193 -5.25 -5.69 -19.89
C ASP A 193 -4.63 -6.98 -20.43
N GLN A 194 -5.45 -7.79 -21.10
CA GLN A 194 -5.04 -9.12 -21.57
C GLN A 194 -4.55 -9.06 -23.02
N GLN A 195 -3.53 -9.86 -23.33
CA GLN A 195 -2.99 -10.01 -24.70
C GLN A 195 -3.64 -11.16 -25.48
N SER A 196 -4.32 -12.07 -24.77
CA SER A 196 -5.06 -13.21 -25.32
C SER A 196 -6.30 -13.47 -24.47
N ASP A 197 -7.20 -14.30 -24.97
CA ASP A 197 -8.36 -14.75 -24.20
C ASP A 197 -7.92 -15.46 -22.91
N GLY A 198 -8.59 -15.16 -21.81
CA GLY A 198 -8.31 -15.72 -20.50
C GLY A 198 -9.57 -15.72 -19.63
N THR A 199 -9.63 -16.65 -18.69
CA THR A 199 -10.75 -16.80 -17.77
C THR A 199 -10.35 -16.29 -16.40
N PHE A 200 -11.04 -15.25 -15.92
CA PHE A 200 -10.93 -14.82 -14.54
C PHE A 200 -11.80 -15.73 -13.65
N ALA A 201 -11.18 -16.36 -12.65
CA ALA A 201 -11.84 -17.37 -11.81
C ALA A 201 -12.59 -16.79 -10.60
N GLY A 202 -12.41 -15.50 -10.28
CA GLY A 202 -13.05 -14.86 -9.14
C GLY A 202 -14.43 -14.29 -9.46
N ASP A 203 -15.24 -14.08 -8.41
CA ASP A 203 -16.52 -13.40 -8.57
C ASP A 203 -16.32 -11.89 -8.77
N LEU A 204 -17.13 -11.31 -9.66
CA LEU A 204 -17.28 -9.88 -9.84
C LEU A 204 -18.71 -9.49 -9.42
N PRO A 205 -19.01 -9.37 -8.12
CA PRO A 205 -20.35 -8.99 -7.67
C PRO A 205 -20.79 -7.68 -8.32
N ALA A 206 -21.95 -7.71 -8.96
CA ALA A 206 -22.41 -6.67 -9.87
C ALA A 206 -22.77 -5.36 -9.13
N LEU A 207 -22.01 -4.30 -9.42
CA LEU A 207 -22.52 -2.92 -9.52
C LEU A 207 -22.08 -2.25 -10.84
N ALA A 208 -21.65 -3.03 -11.83
CA ALA A 208 -21.29 -2.54 -13.16
C ALA A 208 -22.51 -2.60 -14.08
N HIS A 209 -22.99 -1.45 -14.56
CA HIS A 209 -23.79 -1.41 -15.79
C HIS A 209 -22.91 -1.95 -16.94
N TRP A 210 -23.21 -3.15 -17.42
CA TRP A 210 -22.59 -3.68 -18.63
C TRP A 210 -23.15 -2.92 -19.85
N SER A 211 -22.49 -1.85 -20.31
CA SER A 211 -22.74 -1.32 -21.66
C SER A 211 -21.89 -2.10 -22.64
N ASN A 212 -22.47 -3.12 -23.26
CA ASN A 212 -21.82 -3.91 -24.30
C ASN A 212 -21.75 -3.07 -25.59
N GLN A 213 -20.61 -2.47 -25.92
CA GLN A 213 -20.31 -2.06 -27.29
C GLN A 213 -19.52 -3.17 -27.97
N ALA A 214 -20.19 -4.29 -28.25
CA ALA A 214 -19.75 -5.20 -29.28
C ALA A 214 -20.05 -4.52 -30.63
N ALA A 215 -18.97 -4.21 -31.35
CA ALA A 215 -19.00 -3.62 -32.67
C ALA A 215 -19.85 -4.48 -33.63
N ALA A 216 -20.78 -3.83 -34.32
CA ALA A 216 -21.33 -4.35 -35.55
C ALA A 216 -20.20 -4.40 -36.60
N ARG A 217 -19.78 -5.61 -36.96
CA ARG A 217 -19.32 -5.96 -38.30
C ARG A 217 -19.81 -7.35 -38.65
#